data_AF-A0A8S1MFG8-F1
#
_entry.id   AF-A0A8S1MFG8-F1
#
_cell.length_a   1.000
_cell.length_b   1.000
_cell.length_c   1.000
_cell.angle_alpha   90.00
_cell.angle_beta   90.00
_cell.angle_gamma   90.00
#
_symmetry.space_group_name_H-M   'P 1'
#
loop_
_entity.id
_entity.type
_entity.pdbx_description
1 polymer ?
#
loop_
_entity_poly.entity_id
_entity_poly.type
_entity_poly.pdbx_seq_one_letter_code
_entity_poly.pdbx_strand_id
1 'polypeptide(L)'
;METFHNEQFLASAQKGSMEEIKRAIVQGNIDINYQDREGNTALFWAIMHNQLEIVRFLIQNDASLEVYNLQGSGPLHLAAEKMNKEIVLLLVVNQADPNLKNQSGQRPGDGITEIRTFINNLTAESKAFGVLKQNQKFKLQAIFEDIDIDGSKYIDHSKAVKFNKYIEDSITDNQAEKDAKDFIKSVALCNPERGVNIDEWYFSFSKLLVVDPPAFDKFIEDYDKQVEKKQKLRLQMQD
;
A
#
# COMPACT_ATOMS: atom_id res chain seq x y z
N MET A 1 25.34 -19.38 -13.07
CA MET A 1 23.90 -19.68 -13.27
C MET A 1 23.05 -18.59 -12.63
N GLU A 2 23.31 -18.20 -11.39
CA GLU A 2 22.60 -17.12 -10.67
C GLU A 2 22.52 -15.78 -11.45
N THR A 3 23.64 -15.30 -12.01
CA THR A 3 23.67 -14.07 -12.86
C THR A 3 22.72 -14.13 -14.06
N PHE A 4 22.57 -15.30 -14.68
CA PHE A 4 21.68 -15.47 -15.84
C PHE A 4 20.20 -15.44 -15.44
N HIS A 5 19.84 -16.00 -14.28
CA HIS A 5 18.47 -15.95 -13.77
C HIS A 5 18.10 -14.52 -13.35
N ASN A 6 19.04 -13.79 -12.77
CA ASN A 6 18.84 -12.38 -12.41
C ASN A 6 18.67 -11.48 -13.65
N GLU A 7 19.50 -11.65 -14.69
CA GLU A 7 19.33 -10.91 -15.95
C GLU A 7 17.98 -11.21 -16.62
N GLN A 8 17.53 -12.47 -16.60
CA GLN A 8 16.19 -12.83 -17.08
C GLN A 8 15.08 -12.19 -16.23
N PHE A 9 15.23 -12.18 -14.91
CA PHE A 9 14.28 -11.55 -14.00
C PHE A 9 14.12 -10.05 -14.27
N LEU A 10 15.24 -9.33 -14.48
CA LEU A 10 15.20 -7.92 -14.88
C LEU A 10 14.51 -7.73 -16.23
N ALA A 11 14.79 -8.60 -17.21
CA ALA A 11 14.13 -8.53 -18.52
C ALA A 11 12.61 -8.75 -18.42
N SER A 12 12.14 -9.61 -17.52
CA SER A 12 10.71 -9.81 -17.26
C SER A 12 10.05 -8.57 -16.66
N ALA A 13 10.73 -7.88 -15.73
CA ALA A 13 10.28 -6.58 -15.21
C ALA A 13 10.25 -5.52 -16.32
N GLN A 14 11.30 -5.42 -17.14
CA GLN A 14 11.34 -4.48 -18.25
C GLN A 14 10.20 -4.69 -19.25
N LYS A 15 9.88 -5.94 -19.58
CA LYS A 15 8.77 -6.31 -20.50
C LYS A 15 7.38 -6.22 -19.87
N GLY A 16 7.27 -6.09 -18.56
CA GLY A 16 5.99 -6.09 -17.86
C GLY A 16 5.34 -7.47 -17.71
N SER A 17 6.14 -8.53 -17.70
CA SER A 17 5.66 -9.92 -17.64
C SER A 17 5.48 -10.40 -16.19
N MET A 18 4.35 -10.02 -15.57
CA MET A 18 3.98 -10.39 -14.19
C MET A 18 4.13 -11.90 -13.90
N GLU A 19 3.70 -12.75 -14.84
CA GLU A 19 3.74 -14.20 -14.65
C GLU A 19 5.16 -14.75 -14.63
N GLU A 20 6.09 -14.16 -15.36
CA GLU A 20 7.51 -14.53 -15.31
C GLU A 20 8.16 -14.07 -14.00
N ILE A 21 7.83 -12.85 -13.56
CA ILE A 21 8.31 -12.28 -12.29
C ILE A 21 7.88 -13.15 -11.10
N LYS A 22 6.59 -13.53 -11.04
CA LYS A 22 6.06 -14.45 -10.02
C LYS A 22 6.78 -15.79 -10.03
N ARG A 23 6.94 -16.40 -11.22
CA ARG A 23 7.63 -17.70 -11.34
C ARG A 23 9.07 -17.62 -10.86
N ALA A 24 9.80 -16.57 -11.23
CA ALA A 24 11.19 -16.39 -10.84
C ALA A 24 11.36 -16.26 -9.31
N ILE A 25 10.49 -15.46 -8.67
CA ILE A 25 10.50 -15.30 -7.20
C ILE A 25 10.18 -16.62 -6.49
N VAL A 26 9.16 -17.36 -6.94
CA VAL A 26 8.79 -18.66 -6.34
C VAL A 26 9.90 -19.71 -6.48
N GLN A 27 10.67 -19.67 -7.57
CA GLN A 27 11.80 -20.58 -7.78
C GLN A 27 12.98 -20.31 -6.84
N GLY A 28 13.04 -19.13 -6.19
CA GLY A 28 13.97 -18.81 -5.11
C GLY A 28 15.44 -18.63 -5.51
N ASN A 29 15.78 -18.66 -6.80
CA ASN A 29 17.15 -18.56 -7.30
C ASN A 29 17.46 -17.18 -7.91
N ILE A 30 16.77 -16.15 -7.44
CA ILE A 30 16.95 -14.76 -7.88
C ILE A 30 17.26 -13.86 -6.69
N ASP A 31 18.02 -12.80 -6.96
CA ASP A 31 18.12 -11.64 -6.08
C ASP A 31 17.17 -10.56 -6.60
N ILE A 32 16.12 -10.26 -5.82
CA ILE A 32 15.10 -9.26 -6.20
C ILE A 32 15.69 -7.85 -6.34
N ASN A 33 16.81 -7.60 -5.66
CA ASN A 33 17.54 -6.34 -5.66
C ASN A 33 18.75 -6.35 -6.60
N TYR A 34 18.89 -7.39 -7.43
CA TYR A 34 19.95 -7.46 -8.43
C TYR A 34 19.92 -6.21 -9.32
N GLN A 35 21.10 -5.64 -9.53
CA GLN A 35 21.30 -4.47 -10.37
C GLN A 35 21.94 -4.88 -11.69
N ASP A 36 21.39 -4.38 -12.80
CA ASP A 36 22.07 -4.48 -14.09
C ASP A 36 23.31 -3.56 -14.17
N ARG A 37 23.91 -3.50 -15.36
CA ARG A 37 25.09 -2.68 -15.63
C ARG A 37 24.86 -1.18 -15.48
N GLU A 38 23.61 -0.73 -15.45
CA GLU A 38 23.23 0.67 -15.22
C GLU A 38 22.84 0.93 -13.76
N GLY A 39 22.93 -0.09 -12.90
CA GLY A 39 22.49 0.00 -11.51
C GLY A 39 20.97 -0.11 -11.34
N ASN A 40 20.22 -0.47 -12.38
CA ASN A 40 18.76 -0.56 -12.30
C ASN A 40 18.33 -1.93 -11.77
N THR A 41 17.43 -1.93 -10.79
CA THR A 41 16.75 -3.13 -10.27
C THR A 41 15.45 -3.43 -11.03
N ALA A 42 14.82 -4.56 -10.73
CA ALA A 42 13.50 -4.90 -11.28
C ALA A 42 12.46 -3.80 -10.93
N LEU A 43 12.51 -3.28 -9.70
CA LEU A 43 11.63 -2.20 -9.25
C LEU A 43 11.86 -0.93 -10.09
N PHE A 44 13.12 -0.61 -10.36
CA PHE A 44 13.50 0.52 -11.21
C PHE A 44 12.88 0.43 -12.61
N TRP A 45 13.02 -0.73 -13.26
CA TRP A 45 12.44 -0.95 -14.60
C TRP A 45 10.91 -0.89 -14.59
N ALA A 46 10.27 -1.47 -13.58
CA ALA A 46 8.82 -1.41 -13.42
C ALA A 46 8.31 0.03 -13.27
N ILE A 47 9.00 0.86 -12.47
CA ILE A 47 8.68 2.29 -12.32
C ILE A 47 8.92 3.04 -13.64
N MET A 48 10.06 2.80 -14.30
CA MET A 48 10.43 3.47 -15.54
C MET A 48 9.39 3.26 -16.64
N HIS A 49 8.80 2.07 -16.69
CA HIS A 49 7.77 1.67 -17.66
C HIS A 49 6.34 1.84 -17.14
N ASN A 50 6.15 2.50 -15.98
CA ASN A 50 4.84 2.79 -15.42
C ASN A 50 3.97 1.55 -15.10
N GLN A 51 4.60 0.46 -14.70
CA GLN A 51 3.94 -0.84 -14.48
C GLN A 51 3.48 -0.97 -13.02
N LEU A 52 2.44 -0.23 -12.64
CA LEU A 52 1.95 -0.12 -11.26
C LEU A 52 1.81 -1.46 -10.54
N GLU A 53 1.21 -2.46 -11.20
CA GLU A 53 0.99 -3.78 -10.60
C GLU A 53 2.28 -4.54 -10.31
N ILE A 54 3.30 -4.39 -11.16
CA ILE A 54 4.61 -5.00 -10.96
C ILE A 54 5.38 -4.26 -9.88
N VAL A 55 5.31 -2.93 -9.85
CA VAL A 55 5.86 -2.12 -8.75
C VAL A 55 5.31 -2.60 -7.42
N ARG A 56 3.98 -2.70 -7.29
CA ARG A 56 3.33 -3.18 -6.07
C ARG A 56 3.79 -4.59 -5.69
N PHE A 57 3.81 -5.50 -6.65
CA PHE A 57 4.21 -6.89 -6.40
C PHE A 57 5.67 -7.01 -5.94
N LEU A 58 6.59 -6.23 -6.53
CA LEU A 58 8.00 -6.24 -6.14
C LEU A 58 8.18 -5.69 -4.71
N ILE A 59 7.49 -4.59 -4.37
CA ILE A 59 7.52 -4.01 -3.02
C ILE A 59 6.99 -5.03 -1.99
N GLN A 60 5.92 -5.75 -2.31
CA GLN A 60 5.35 -6.81 -1.47
C GLN A 60 6.28 -8.01 -1.25
N ASN A 61 7.29 -8.18 -2.12
CA ASN A 61 8.32 -9.21 -2.00
C ASN A 61 9.66 -8.62 -1.54
N ASP A 62 9.60 -7.55 -0.73
CA ASP A 62 10.76 -6.93 -0.09
C ASP A 62 11.80 -6.34 -1.06
N ALA A 63 11.37 -5.88 -2.24
CA ALA A 63 12.23 -5.07 -3.10
C ALA A 63 12.64 -3.78 -2.39
N SER A 64 13.94 -3.49 -2.40
CA SER A 64 14.52 -2.34 -1.72
C SER A 64 14.10 -1.04 -2.40
N LEU A 65 13.64 -0.09 -1.58
CA LEU A 65 13.22 1.24 -2.02
C LEU A 65 14.37 2.25 -2.01
N GLU A 66 15.49 1.88 -1.39
CA GLU A 66 16.65 2.75 -1.11
C GLU A 66 17.89 2.28 -1.90
N VAL A 67 17.67 1.93 -3.17
CA VAL A 67 18.73 1.56 -4.13
C VAL A 67 19.02 2.71 -5.08
N TYR A 68 20.28 2.87 -5.49
CA TYR A 68 20.65 3.89 -6.45
C TYR A 68 21.15 3.27 -7.75
N ASN A 69 20.67 3.79 -8.87
CA ASN A 69 21.26 3.48 -10.16
C ASN A 69 22.57 4.28 -10.38
N LEU A 70 23.27 4.04 -11.50
CA LEU A 70 24.53 4.74 -11.79
C LEU A 70 24.37 6.25 -12.03
N GLN A 71 23.16 6.74 -12.29
CA GLN A 71 22.85 8.18 -12.33
C GLN A 71 22.63 8.76 -10.92
N GLY A 72 22.75 7.93 -9.88
CA GLY A 72 22.60 8.34 -8.50
C GLY A 72 21.16 8.56 -8.06
N SER A 73 20.17 8.21 -8.88
CA SER A 73 18.74 8.32 -8.56
C SER A 73 18.25 7.05 -7.90
N GLY A 74 17.29 7.17 -6.97
CA GLY A 74 16.55 6.03 -6.41
C GLY A 74 15.14 5.86 -6.98
N PRO A 75 14.42 4.79 -6.60
CA PRO A 75 13.05 4.51 -7.03
C PRO A 75 12.10 5.72 -6.87
N LEU A 76 12.13 6.39 -5.70
CA LEU A 76 11.26 7.53 -5.44
C LEU A 76 11.65 8.77 -6.25
N HIS A 77 12.95 8.99 -6.54
CA HIS A 77 13.38 10.04 -7.48
C HIS A 77 12.81 9.81 -8.87
N LEU A 78 12.91 8.58 -9.38
CA LEU A 78 12.41 8.22 -10.71
C LEU A 78 10.88 8.36 -10.78
N ALA A 79 10.16 7.88 -9.77
CA ALA A 79 8.70 8.01 -9.71
C ALA A 79 8.27 9.49 -9.70
N ALA A 80 9.01 10.34 -8.98
CA ALA A 80 8.75 11.77 -8.91
C ALA A 80 9.04 12.48 -10.25
N GLU A 81 10.15 12.14 -10.92
CA GLU A 81 10.51 12.67 -12.24
C GLU A 81 9.45 12.31 -13.30
N LYS A 82 8.88 11.10 -13.21
CA LYS A 82 7.80 10.63 -14.08
C LYS A 82 6.44 11.22 -13.76
N MET A 83 6.31 12.03 -12.70
CA MET A 83 5.05 12.60 -12.23
C MET A 83 3.96 11.57 -11.91
N ASN A 84 4.32 10.30 -11.66
CA ASN A 84 3.33 9.28 -11.31
C ASN A 84 3.04 9.32 -9.80
N LYS A 85 1.95 10.00 -9.44
CA LYS A 85 1.46 10.10 -8.06
C LYS A 85 1.06 8.76 -7.43
N GLU A 86 0.59 7.79 -8.20
CA GLU A 86 0.20 6.47 -7.68
C GLU A 86 1.41 5.66 -7.23
N ILE A 87 2.47 5.62 -8.06
CA ILE A 87 3.73 4.96 -7.68
C ILE A 87 4.41 5.71 -6.55
N VAL A 88 4.42 7.05 -6.58
CA VAL A 88 4.94 7.87 -5.47
C VAL A 88 4.22 7.54 -4.16
N LEU A 89 2.89 7.44 -4.20
CA LEU A 89 2.09 7.06 -3.05
C LEU A 89 2.50 5.68 -2.52
N LEU A 90 2.61 4.67 -3.40
CA LEU A 90 3.01 3.32 -3.00
C LEU A 90 4.38 3.31 -2.32
N LEU A 91 5.37 3.99 -2.90
CA LEU A 91 6.72 4.04 -2.34
C LEU A 91 6.73 4.72 -0.97
N VAL A 92 6.06 5.87 -0.82
CA VAL A 92 6.03 6.62 0.46
C VAL A 92 5.26 5.86 1.53
N VAL A 93 4.14 5.21 1.19
CA VAL A 93 3.39 4.34 2.12
C VAL A 93 4.23 3.17 2.60
N ASN A 94 5.06 2.60 1.72
CA ASN A 94 5.99 1.53 2.06
C ASN A 94 7.33 2.04 2.62
N GLN A 95 7.33 3.25 3.20
CA GLN A 95 8.43 3.82 3.98
C GLN A 95 9.68 4.20 3.16
N ALA A 96 9.56 4.45 1.85
CA ALA A 96 10.65 5.10 1.10
C ALA A 96 10.93 6.50 1.68
N ASP A 97 12.20 6.86 1.86
CA ASP A 97 12.57 8.13 2.48
C ASP A 97 12.34 9.30 1.50
N PRO A 98 11.36 10.19 1.77
CA PRO A 98 11.05 11.33 0.90
C PRO A 98 12.13 12.43 0.92
N ASN A 99 13.15 12.30 1.78
CA ASN A 99 14.27 13.22 1.90
C ASN A 99 15.61 12.60 1.50
N LEU A 100 15.60 11.36 1.00
CA LEU A 100 16.81 10.72 0.51
C LEU A 100 17.42 11.54 -0.63
N LYS A 101 18.67 11.96 -0.49
CA LYS A 101 19.33 12.74 -1.54
C LYS A 101 19.94 11.81 -2.59
N ASN A 102 19.78 12.15 -3.86
CA ASN A 102 20.54 11.55 -4.95
C ASN A 102 22.00 12.06 -4.94
N GLN A 103 22.83 11.57 -5.86
CA GLN A 103 24.23 12.00 -5.99
C GLN A 103 24.39 13.50 -6.28
N SER A 104 23.37 14.14 -6.88
CA SER A 104 23.32 15.59 -7.12
C SER A 104 22.85 16.39 -5.90
N GLY A 105 22.61 15.74 -4.76
CA GLY A 105 22.15 16.38 -3.53
C GLY A 105 20.66 16.74 -3.51
N GLN A 106 19.88 16.28 -4.49
CA GLN A 106 18.46 16.56 -4.66
C GLN A 106 17.61 15.46 -4.03
N ARG A 107 16.53 15.86 -3.35
CA ARG A 107 15.50 14.94 -2.85
C ARG A 107 14.51 14.60 -3.97
N PRO A 108 13.70 13.54 -3.83
CA PRO A 108 12.66 13.24 -4.79
C PRO A 108 11.73 14.44 -5.01
N GLY A 109 11.53 14.80 -6.28
CA GLY A 109 10.70 15.93 -6.69
C GLY A 109 11.32 17.31 -6.50
N ASP A 110 12.55 17.46 -5.97
CA ASP A 110 13.20 18.78 -5.93
C ASP A 110 13.31 19.35 -7.36
N GLY A 111 12.89 20.60 -7.54
CA GLY A 111 12.74 21.24 -8.86
C GLY A 111 11.38 21.03 -9.54
N ILE A 112 10.52 20.17 -8.99
CA ILE A 112 9.17 19.89 -9.50
C ILE A 112 8.14 20.18 -8.40
N THR A 113 7.62 21.42 -8.37
CA THR A 113 6.79 21.93 -7.26
C THR A 113 5.57 21.05 -6.96
N GLU A 114 4.86 20.60 -7.99
CA GLU A 114 3.62 19.82 -7.82
C GLU A 114 3.88 18.49 -7.11
N ILE A 115 4.79 17.66 -7.63
CA ILE A 115 5.07 16.34 -7.05
C ILE A 115 5.79 16.46 -5.71
N ARG A 116 6.64 17.48 -5.50
CA ARG A 116 7.27 17.72 -4.20
C ARG A 116 6.26 18.08 -3.13
N THR A 117 5.27 18.91 -3.49
CA THR A 117 4.17 19.25 -2.58
C THR A 117 3.36 18.01 -2.24
N PHE A 118 3.04 17.18 -3.24
CA PHE A 118 2.36 15.91 -3.03
C PHE A 118 3.15 14.97 -2.09
N ILE A 119 4.45 14.77 -2.30
CA ILE A 119 5.31 13.96 -1.43
C ILE A 119 5.35 14.51 -0.01
N ASN A 120 5.49 15.83 0.17
CA ASN A 120 5.50 16.45 1.50
C ASN A 120 4.16 16.25 2.23
N ASN A 121 3.02 16.38 1.53
CA ASN A 121 1.70 16.13 2.08
C ASN A 121 1.57 14.66 2.51
N LEU A 122 1.94 13.72 1.64
CA LEU A 122 1.98 12.30 1.97
C LEU A 122 2.89 12.00 3.15
N THR A 123 4.02 12.71 3.29
CA THR A 123 4.94 12.53 4.42
C THR A 123 4.32 13.03 5.73
N ALA A 124 3.64 14.18 5.69
CA ALA A 124 2.90 14.71 6.85
C ALA A 124 1.77 13.75 7.26
N GLU A 125 1.04 13.20 6.28
CA GLU A 125 0.04 12.14 6.46
C GLU A 125 0.69 10.82 6.93
N SER A 126 1.90 10.48 6.47
CA SER A 126 2.64 9.28 6.86
C SER A 126 3.02 9.32 8.35
N LYS A 127 3.41 10.50 8.84
CA LYS A 127 3.64 10.75 10.27
C LYS A 127 2.34 10.64 11.06
N ALA A 128 1.20 10.85 10.42
CA ALA A 128 -0.10 10.63 11.01
C ALA A 128 -0.46 9.13 11.18
N PHE A 129 0.21 8.19 10.50
CA PHE A 129 0.13 6.76 10.88
C PHE A 129 0.68 6.49 12.28
N GLY A 130 1.59 7.34 12.75
CA GLY A 130 2.07 7.35 14.13
C GLY A 130 1.01 7.84 15.14
N VAL A 131 -0.10 8.43 14.68
CA VAL A 131 -1.20 8.94 15.52
C VAL A 131 -2.10 7.81 16.01
N LEU A 132 -2.19 6.70 15.27
CA LEU A 132 -2.89 5.51 15.74
C LEU A 132 -2.19 4.99 16.99
N LYS A 133 -2.84 5.17 18.14
CA LYS A 133 -2.40 4.59 19.42
C LYS A 133 -2.39 3.06 19.29
N GLN A 134 -1.56 2.39 20.10
CA GLN A 134 -1.43 0.92 20.03
C GLN A 134 -2.76 0.18 20.16
N ASN A 135 -3.68 0.68 20.99
CA ASN A 135 -5.03 0.13 21.11
C ASN A 135 -5.86 0.29 19.83
N GLN A 136 -5.72 1.39 19.09
CA GLN A 136 -6.40 1.61 17.81
C GLN A 136 -5.84 0.70 16.71
N LYS A 137 -4.51 0.52 16.66
CA LYS A 137 -3.86 -0.44 15.74
C LYS A 137 -4.31 -1.87 16.01
N PHE A 138 -4.27 -2.29 17.27
CA PHE A 138 -4.75 -3.61 17.69
C PHE A 138 -6.23 -3.82 17.33
N LYS A 139 -7.06 -2.78 17.47
CA LYS A 139 -8.47 -2.85 17.11
C LYS A 139 -8.69 -2.98 15.61
N LEU A 140 -8.02 -2.16 14.82
CA LEU A 140 -8.06 -2.26 13.37
C LEU A 140 -7.52 -3.59 12.88
N GLN A 141 -6.52 -4.16 13.56
CA GLN A 141 -6.00 -5.50 13.30
C GLN A 141 -7.05 -6.58 13.57
N ALA A 142 -7.70 -6.54 14.74
CA ALA A 142 -8.75 -7.50 15.07
C ALA A 142 -9.93 -7.43 14.10
N ILE A 143 -10.31 -6.22 13.65
CA ILE A 143 -11.32 -6.02 12.60
C ILE A 143 -10.84 -6.63 11.28
N PHE A 144 -9.59 -6.36 10.91
CA PHE A 144 -8.99 -6.92 9.70
C PHE A 144 -8.96 -8.46 9.74
N GLU A 145 -8.56 -9.05 10.86
CA GLU A 145 -8.50 -10.51 11.11
C GLU A 145 -9.89 -11.19 11.18
N ASP A 146 -10.96 -10.52 11.61
CA ASP A 146 -12.33 -11.08 11.53
C ASP A 146 -12.84 -11.12 10.08
N ILE A 147 -12.29 -10.26 9.23
CA ILE A 147 -12.63 -10.17 7.82
C ILE A 147 -11.71 -11.09 6.98
N ASP A 148 -10.44 -11.25 7.36
CA ASP A 148 -9.43 -12.18 6.80
C ASP A 148 -9.70 -13.62 7.29
N ILE A 149 -9.90 -14.58 6.38
CA ILE A 149 -10.24 -15.98 6.75
C ILE A 149 -9.01 -16.89 6.75
N ASP A 150 -7.94 -16.55 6.05
CA ASP A 150 -6.86 -17.51 5.76
C ASP A 150 -5.47 -17.05 6.20
N GLY A 151 -5.36 -15.85 6.80
CA GLY A 151 -4.09 -15.31 7.28
C GLY A 151 -3.16 -14.91 6.15
N SER A 152 -3.69 -14.77 4.92
CA SER A 152 -2.94 -14.36 3.75
C SER A 152 -2.62 -12.85 3.73
N LYS A 153 -3.15 -12.07 4.68
CA LYS A 153 -3.08 -10.60 4.72
C LYS A 153 -3.95 -9.91 3.66
N TYR A 154 -5.02 -10.56 3.18
CA TYR A 154 -5.89 -10.04 2.13
C TYR A 154 -7.39 -10.17 2.50
N ILE A 155 -8.19 -9.18 2.05
CA ILE A 155 -9.67 -9.21 2.14
C ILE A 155 -10.27 -9.53 0.76
N ASP A 156 -10.94 -10.68 0.59
CA ASP A 156 -11.60 -11.06 -0.67
C ASP A 156 -12.75 -10.10 -1.08
N HIS A 157 -12.95 -9.96 -2.39
CA HIS A 157 -13.88 -9.05 -3.06
C HIS A 157 -15.32 -9.16 -2.55
N SER A 158 -15.84 -10.38 -2.33
CA SER A 158 -17.21 -10.59 -1.83
C SER A 158 -17.43 -9.97 -0.43
N LYS A 159 -16.38 -9.97 0.39
CA LYS A 159 -16.42 -9.40 1.74
C LYS A 159 -16.13 -7.91 1.75
N ALA A 160 -15.24 -7.43 0.89
CA ALA A 160 -15.06 -6.00 0.66
C ALA A 160 -16.40 -5.32 0.27
N VAL A 161 -17.21 -5.98 -0.58
CA VAL A 161 -18.56 -5.51 -0.93
C VAL A 161 -19.50 -5.48 0.29
N LYS A 162 -19.47 -6.50 1.15
CA LYS A 162 -20.28 -6.51 2.39
C LYS A 162 -19.85 -5.44 3.38
N PHE A 163 -18.54 -5.20 3.49
CA PHE A 163 -17.97 -4.15 4.33
C PHE A 163 -18.33 -2.74 3.80
N ASN A 164 -18.24 -2.53 2.48
CA ASN A 164 -18.64 -1.27 1.84
C ASN A 164 -20.13 -0.98 2.04
N LYS A 165 -20.99 -1.99 1.94
CA LYS A 165 -22.42 -1.86 2.26
C LYS A 165 -22.65 -1.43 3.71
N TYR A 166 -21.89 -1.96 4.65
CA TYR A 166 -21.96 -1.57 6.06
C TYR A 166 -21.54 -0.11 6.30
N ILE A 167 -20.49 0.36 5.62
CA ILE A 167 -20.05 1.76 5.66
C ILE A 167 -21.14 2.70 5.10
N GLU A 168 -21.80 2.31 4.00
CA GLU A 168 -22.91 3.05 3.41
C GLU A 168 -24.13 3.16 4.36
N ASP A 169 -24.40 2.12 5.14
CA ASP A 169 -25.54 2.08 6.07
C ASP A 169 -25.27 2.81 7.42
N SER A 170 -24.00 3.09 7.78
CA SER A 170 -23.62 3.51 9.16
C SER A 170 -23.04 4.94 9.28
N ILE A 171 -22.53 5.53 8.19
CA ILE A 171 -21.84 6.84 8.19
C ILE A 171 -22.66 7.86 7.37
N THR A 172 -22.96 9.03 7.92
CA THR A 172 -23.83 10.06 7.27
C THR A 172 -23.02 11.01 6.37
N ASP A 173 -23.63 12.08 5.83
CA ASP A 173 -23.11 12.88 4.71
C ASP A 173 -22.56 14.26 5.13
N ASN A 174 -21.23 14.38 5.22
CA ASN A 174 -20.52 15.64 5.01
C ASN A 174 -19.30 15.43 4.07
N GLN A 175 -18.82 16.50 3.43
CA GLN A 175 -17.84 16.42 2.33
C GLN A 175 -16.51 15.72 2.71
N ALA A 176 -16.10 15.79 3.98
CA ALA A 176 -14.94 15.05 4.51
C ALA A 176 -15.19 13.54 4.67
N GLU A 177 -16.42 13.15 5.08
CA GLU A 177 -16.89 11.75 5.06
C GLU A 177 -16.98 11.22 3.63
N LYS A 178 -17.32 12.06 2.64
CA LYS A 178 -17.35 11.67 1.23
C LYS A 178 -15.95 11.38 0.68
N ASP A 179 -14.95 12.19 1.01
CA ASP A 179 -13.57 11.97 0.56
C ASP A 179 -12.94 10.74 1.24
N ALA A 180 -13.25 10.50 2.52
CA ALA A 180 -12.83 9.29 3.23
C ALA A 180 -13.61 8.04 2.75
N LYS A 181 -14.90 8.16 2.45
CA LYS A 181 -15.71 7.10 1.81
C LYS A 181 -15.19 6.79 0.41
N ASP A 182 -14.88 7.78 -0.41
CA ASP A 182 -14.37 7.60 -1.77
C ASP A 182 -12.95 7.01 -1.77
N PHE A 183 -12.14 7.29 -0.73
CA PHE A 183 -10.82 6.69 -0.55
C PHE A 183 -10.87 5.28 0.07
N ILE A 184 -11.72 5.03 1.07
CA ILE A 184 -11.98 3.65 1.57
C ILE A 184 -12.62 2.81 0.45
N LYS A 185 -13.50 3.39 -0.37
CA LYS A 185 -14.02 2.77 -1.58
C LYS A 185 -12.94 2.56 -2.64
N SER A 186 -11.96 3.46 -2.82
CA SER A 186 -10.87 3.27 -3.78
C SER A 186 -9.87 2.21 -3.32
N VAL A 187 -9.57 2.16 -2.02
CA VAL A 187 -8.75 1.13 -1.38
C VAL A 187 -9.48 -0.22 -1.37
N ALA A 188 -10.82 -0.22 -1.25
CA ALA A 188 -11.66 -1.42 -1.39
C ALA A 188 -12.01 -1.78 -2.85
N LEU A 189 -11.69 -0.93 -3.84
CA LEU A 189 -11.89 -1.20 -5.28
C LEU A 189 -10.61 -1.68 -5.99
N CYS A 190 -9.49 -1.87 -5.28
CA CYS A 190 -8.30 -2.43 -5.89
C CYS A 190 -8.41 -3.96 -6.05
N ASN A 191 -8.80 -4.34 -7.26
CA ASN A 191 -8.62 -5.62 -7.92
C ASN A 191 -9.49 -6.79 -7.40
N PRO A 192 -10.53 -7.22 -8.14
CA PRO A 192 -11.35 -8.40 -7.77
C PRO A 192 -10.55 -9.70 -7.66
N GLU A 193 -9.27 -9.71 -8.06
CA GLU A 193 -8.38 -10.87 -7.93
C GLU A 193 -7.50 -10.89 -6.65
N ARG A 194 -7.37 -9.80 -5.87
CA ARG A 194 -6.24 -9.68 -4.90
C ARG A 194 -6.49 -9.08 -3.50
N GLY A 195 -7.60 -8.40 -3.22
CA GLY A 195 -7.95 -7.94 -1.86
C GLY A 195 -7.05 -6.85 -1.24
N VAL A 196 -7.38 -6.40 -0.01
CA VAL A 196 -6.75 -5.25 0.69
C VAL A 196 -5.62 -5.68 1.64
N ASN A 197 -4.43 -5.06 1.55
CA ASN A 197 -3.31 -5.24 2.50
C ASN A 197 -3.52 -4.42 3.80
N ILE A 198 -3.13 -4.98 4.95
CA ILE A 198 -3.23 -4.35 6.27
C ILE A 198 -2.51 -3.00 6.43
N ASP A 199 -1.40 -2.76 5.73
CA ASP A 199 -0.70 -1.47 5.79
C ASP A 199 -1.46 -0.38 5.03
N GLU A 200 -2.04 -0.74 3.88
CA GLU A 200 -2.94 0.14 3.11
C GLU A 200 -4.25 0.40 3.87
N TRP A 201 -4.72 -0.61 4.62
CA TRP A 201 -5.84 -0.49 5.54
C TRP A 201 -5.54 0.49 6.68
N TYR A 202 -4.43 0.32 7.39
CA TYR A 202 -4.02 1.24 8.45
C TYR A 202 -3.81 2.65 7.94
N PHE A 203 -3.28 2.81 6.72
CA PHE A 203 -3.15 4.13 6.11
C PHE A 203 -4.49 4.82 5.97
N SER A 204 -5.45 4.11 5.39
CA SER A 204 -6.78 4.63 5.09
C SER A 204 -7.49 5.09 6.36
N PHE A 205 -7.42 4.26 7.40
CA PHE A 205 -8.01 4.59 8.70
C PHE A 205 -7.24 5.67 9.46
N SER A 206 -5.92 5.78 9.29
CA SER A 206 -5.15 6.90 9.83
C SER A 206 -5.55 8.23 9.18
N LYS A 207 -5.88 8.23 7.89
CA LYS A 207 -6.41 9.42 7.21
C LYS A 207 -7.78 9.79 7.77
N LEU A 208 -8.67 8.82 7.92
CA LEU A 208 -9.98 9.06 8.52
C LEU A 208 -9.84 9.62 9.93
N LEU A 209 -8.96 9.07 10.76
CA LEU A 209 -8.71 9.58 12.12
C LEU A 209 -8.22 11.04 12.13
N VAL A 210 -7.42 11.45 11.14
CA VAL A 210 -6.87 12.81 11.07
C VAL A 210 -7.89 13.81 10.54
N VAL A 211 -8.66 13.40 9.53
CA VAL A 211 -9.61 14.25 8.83
C VAL A 211 -10.94 14.35 9.59
N ASP A 212 -11.38 13.25 10.19
CA ASP A 212 -12.62 13.13 10.95
C ASP A 212 -12.49 12.11 12.12
N PRO A 213 -11.84 12.52 13.23
CA PRO A 213 -11.70 11.65 14.40
C PRO A 213 -13.02 11.09 14.95
N PRO A 214 -14.11 11.88 15.07
CA PRO A 214 -15.41 11.35 15.48
C PRO A 214 -15.94 10.22 14.59
N ALA A 215 -15.78 10.31 13.27
CA ALA A 215 -16.17 9.25 12.36
C ALA A 215 -15.32 7.97 12.54
N PHE A 216 -14.01 8.13 12.77
CA PHE A 216 -13.14 7.01 13.12
C PHE A 216 -13.58 6.30 14.42
N ASP A 217 -13.83 7.07 15.49
CA ASP A 217 -14.22 6.51 16.79
C ASP A 217 -15.57 5.81 16.70
N LYS A 218 -16.55 6.41 15.99
CA LYS A 218 -17.87 5.80 15.74
C LYS A 218 -17.75 4.46 15.00
N PHE A 219 -16.88 4.38 13.99
CA PHE A 219 -16.65 3.13 13.26
C PHE A 219 -16.17 2.00 14.19
N ILE A 220 -15.22 2.29 15.09
CA ILE A 220 -14.74 1.32 16.07
C ILE A 220 -15.86 0.88 17.02
N GLU A 221 -16.64 1.82 17.55
CA GLU A 221 -17.75 1.51 18.46
C GLU A 221 -18.84 0.66 17.81
N ASP A 222 -19.22 0.96 16.57
CA ASP A 222 -20.28 0.25 15.88
C ASP A 222 -19.86 -1.19 15.51
N TYR A 223 -18.59 -1.41 15.21
CA TYR A 223 -18.04 -2.75 15.06
C TYR A 223 -18.10 -3.55 16.36
N ASP A 224 -17.71 -2.95 17.49
CA ASP A 224 -17.74 -3.61 18.80
C ASP A 224 -19.14 -4.07 19.21
N LYS A 225 -20.13 -3.21 19.00
CA LYS A 225 -21.55 -3.56 19.23
C LYS A 225 -21.98 -4.77 18.40
N GLN A 226 -21.46 -4.93 17.18
CA GLN A 226 -21.78 -6.09 16.35
C GLN A 226 -21.11 -7.38 16.83
N VAL A 227 -19.84 -7.32 17.24
CA VAL A 227 -19.14 -8.48 17.81
C VAL A 227 -19.87 -8.99 19.04
N GLU A 228 -20.25 -8.09 19.95
CA GLU A 228 -21.06 -8.45 21.13
C GLU A 228 -22.40 -9.08 20.75
N LYS A 229 -23.08 -8.52 19.75
CA LYS A 229 -24.36 -9.07 19.26
C LYS A 229 -24.19 -10.47 18.67
N LYS A 230 -23.18 -10.71 17.85
CA LYS A 230 -22.86 -12.03 17.27
C LYS A 230 -22.52 -13.05 18.37
N GLN A 231 -21.75 -12.66 19.37
CA GLN A 231 -21.41 -13.54 20.51
C GLN A 231 -22.65 -13.94 21.30
N LYS A 232 -23.53 -12.97 21.61
CA LYS A 232 -24.82 -13.25 22.29
C LYS A 232 -25.71 -14.20 21.49
N LEU A 233 -25.82 -14.01 20.17
CA LEU A 233 -26.56 -14.89 19.27
C LEU A 233 -25.98 -16.32 19.22
N ARG A 234 -24.65 -16.46 19.21
CA ARG A 234 -23.99 -17.78 19.21
C ARG A 234 -24.24 -18.54 20.52
N LEU A 235 -24.19 -17.84 21.66
CA LEU A 235 -24.51 -18.43 22.96
C LEU A 235 -25.98 -18.89 23.01
N GLN A 236 -26.91 -18.10 22.49
CA GLN A 236 -28.33 -18.44 22.41
C GLN A 236 -28.67 -19.59 21.47
N MET A 237 -27.77 -19.95 20.54
CA MET A 237 -27.93 -21.09 19.62
C MET A 237 -27.28 -22.38 20.13
N GLN A 238 -26.55 -22.31 21.25
CA GLN A 238 -25.90 -23.44 21.90
C GLN A 238 -26.70 -23.98 23.10
N ASP A 239 -27.75 -23.26 23.51
CA ASP A 239 -28.77 -23.65 24.50
C ASP A 239 -30.04 -24.20 23.82
#